data_AF-A0A1G2RN53-F1
#
_entry.id   AF-A0A1G2RN53-F1
#
_cell.length_a   1.000
_cell.length_b   1.000
_cell.length_c   1.000
_cell.angle_alpha   90.00
_cell.angle_beta   90.00
_cell.angle_gamma   90.00
#
_symmetry.space_group_name_H-M   'P 1'
#
loop_
_entity.id
_entity.type
_entity.pdbx_description
1 polymer ?
#
loop_
_entity_poly.entity_id
_entity_poly.type
_entity_poly.pdbx_seq_one_letter_code
_entity_poly.pdbx_strand_id
1 'polypeptide(L)'
;MPTPQYNQDEMWKIYEKLPEELKQAVFSAENADHTFSICERYGINECPKVASLIGLVLMGVMLPRNFEGALAKEMGLDNDTAQRVSQEVNRFIFYPVKQQLEQLHAKPGEVGTPQEVGIATPRHSDERRASDYIVETEEKPEPQEAFREEKKGSDTYREPTE
;
A
#
# COMPACT_ATOMS: atom_id res chain seq x y z
N MET A 1 11.95 -16.67 -5.04
CA MET A 1 13.41 -16.48 -5.25
C MET A 1 13.89 -15.45 -4.24
N PRO A 2 15.12 -15.55 -3.70
CA PRO A 2 15.62 -14.56 -2.74
C PRO A 2 15.68 -13.18 -3.40
N THR A 3 15.11 -12.18 -2.74
CA THR A 3 15.34 -10.77 -3.09
C THR A 3 16.80 -10.42 -2.75
N PRO A 4 17.45 -9.49 -3.48
CA PRO A 4 18.88 -9.18 -3.31
C PRO A 4 19.28 -8.63 -1.93
N GLN A 5 18.34 -8.53 -0.99
CA GLN A 5 18.50 -7.91 0.32
C GLN A 5 18.66 -8.92 1.47
N TYR A 6 18.36 -10.21 1.27
CA TYR A 6 18.47 -11.24 2.32
C TYR A 6 19.02 -12.57 1.79
N ASN A 7 20.01 -13.15 2.49
CA ASN A 7 20.49 -14.49 2.18
C ASN A 7 19.45 -15.55 2.62
N GLN A 8 19.38 -16.69 1.93
CA GLN A 8 18.44 -17.78 2.21
C GLN A 8 18.49 -18.24 3.68
N ASP A 9 19.69 -18.31 4.27
CA ASP A 9 19.90 -18.68 5.67
C ASP A 9 19.30 -17.66 6.65
N GLU A 10 19.33 -16.37 6.31
CA GLU A 10 18.76 -15.29 7.14
C GLU A 10 17.24 -15.35 7.11
N MET A 11 16.66 -15.58 5.93
CA MET A 11 15.23 -15.79 5.76
C MET A 11 14.74 -16.99 6.56
N TRP A 12 15.52 -18.07 6.60
CA TRP A 12 15.19 -19.25 7.40
C TRP A 12 15.18 -18.97 8.90
N LYS A 13 16.16 -18.21 9.40
CA LYS A 13 16.20 -17.79 10.81
C LYS A 13 15.04 -16.88 11.20
N ILE A 14 14.56 -16.04 10.28
CA ILE A 14 13.37 -15.21 10.50
C ILE A 14 12.15 -16.13 10.58
N TYR A 15 11.98 -17.02 9.59
CA TYR A 15 10.88 -17.97 9.54
C TYR A 15 10.77 -18.81 10.82
N GLU A 16 11.88 -19.35 11.34
CA GLU A 16 11.89 -20.17 12.55
C GLU A 16 11.33 -19.46 13.79
N LYS A 17 11.48 -18.13 13.85
CA LYS A 17 11.03 -17.29 14.96
C LYS A 17 9.58 -16.82 14.83
N LEU A 18 8.94 -17.05 13.69
CA LEU A 18 7.56 -16.63 13.49
C LEU A 18 6.59 -17.40 14.39
N PRO A 19 5.51 -16.76 14.86
CA PRO A 19 4.32 -17.43 15.36
C PRO A 19 3.81 -18.48 14.38
N GLU A 20 3.22 -19.55 14.92
CA GLU A 20 2.77 -20.70 14.13
C GLU A 20 1.74 -20.30 13.07
N GLU A 21 0.85 -19.36 13.40
CA GLU A 21 -0.18 -18.87 12.47
C GLU A 21 0.44 -18.13 11.28
N LEU A 22 1.53 -17.39 11.49
CA LEU A 22 2.26 -16.73 10.40
C LEU A 22 3.06 -17.74 9.56
N LYS A 23 3.64 -18.77 10.19
CA LYS A 23 4.29 -19.87 9.46
C LYS A 23 3.32 -20.58 8.53
N GLN A 24 2.12 -20.86 9.03
CA GLN A 24 1.05 -21.47 8.24
C GLN A 24 0.58 -20.55 7.12
N ALA A 25 0.41 -19.25 7.39
CA ALA A 25 0.03 -18.29 6.36
C ALA A 25 1.07 -18.18 5.23
N VAL A 26 2.37 -18.26 5.53
CA VAL A 26 3.44 -18.21 4.51
C VAL A 26 3.35 -19.39 3.52
N PHE A 27 2.96 -20.57 3.99
CA PHE A 27 2.88 -21.79 3.16
C PHE A 27 1.45 -22.28 2.89
N SER A 28 0.44 -21.43 3.12
CA SER A 28 -0.96 -21.80 2.95
C SER A 28 -1.32 -21.90 1.47
N ALA A 29 -1.94 -23.03 1.09
CA ALA A 29 -2.52 -23.21 -0.24
C ALA A 29 -3.61 -22.16 -0.52
N GLU A 30 -4.42 -21.82 0.49
CA GLU A 30 -5.47 -20.80 0.36
C GLU A 30 -4.89 -19.41 0.02
N ASN A 31 -3.77 -19.03 0.65
CA ASN A 31 -3.11 -17.76 0.34
C ASN A 31 -2.49 -17.78 -1.06
N ALA A 32 -1.99 -18.92 -1.51
CA ALA A 32 -1.51 -19.08 -2.88
C ALA A 32 -2.64 -18.92 -3.90
N ASP A 33 -3.80 -19.52 -3.64
CA ASP A 33 -5.00 -19.42 -4.48
C ASP A 33 -5.54 -17.99 -4.52
N HIS A 34 -5.60 -17.30 -3.38
CA HIS A 34 -5.95 -15.89 -3.31
C HIS A 34 -4.97 -15.03 -4.11
N THR A 35 -3.67 -15.24 -3.96
CA THR A 35 -2.65 -14.49 -4.70
C THR A 35 -2.79 -14.68 -6.20
N PHE A 36 -2.96 -15.93 -6.65
CA PHE A 36 -3.14 -16.25 -8.06
C PHE A 36 -4.41 -15.62 -8.64
N SER A 37 -5.54 -15.72 -7.92
CA SER A 37 -6.82 -15.15 -8.33
C SER A 37 -6.77 -13.62 -8.45
N ILE A 38 -6.05 -12.96 -7.54
CA ILE A 38 -5.84 -11.51 -7.59
C ILE A 38 -5.01 -11.15 -8.82
N CYS A 39 -3.89 -11.82 -9.05
CA CYS A 39 -3.09 -11.55 -10.25
C CYS A 39 -3.90 -11.68 -11.54
N GLU A 40 -4.65 -12.77 -11.68
CA GLU A 40 -5.42 -13.07 -12.89
C GLU A 40 -6.43 -11.95 -13.15
N ARG A 41 -7.14 -11.51 -12.11
CA ARG A 41 -8.12 -10.42 -12.18
C ARG A 41 -7.51 -9.09 -12.65
N TYR A 42 -6.28 -8.80 -12.24
CA TYR A 42 -5.59 -7.55 -12.56
C TYR A 42 -4.58 -7.68 -13.73
N GLY A 43 -4.52 -8.83 -14.40
CA GLY A 43 -3.61 -9.06 -15.53
C GLY A 43 -2.12 -9.02 -15.15
N ILE A 44 -1.78 -9.39 -13.91
CA ILE A 44 -0.39 -9.36 -13.42
C ILE A 44 0.32 -10.65 -13.86
N ASN A 45 1.32 -10.51 -14.72
CA ASN A 45 2.09 -11.65 -15.23
C ASN A 45 3.10 -12.21 -14.22
N GLU A 46 3.65 -11.36 -13.33
CA GLU A 46 4.68 -11.74 -12.35
C GLU A 46 4.09 -12.21 -11.00
N CYS A 47 3.11 -13.12 -10.98
CA CYS A 47 2.54 -13.62 -9.72
C CYS A 47 3.56 -14.16 -8.71
N PRO A 48 4.62 -14.88 -9.11
CA PRO A 48 5.63 -15.33 -8.15
C PRO A 48 6.29 -14.17 -7.40
N LYS A 49 6.36 -12.98 -8.01
CA LYS A 49 6.90 -11.77 -7.40
C LYS A 49 5.91 -11.14 -6.42
N VAL A 50 4.62 -11.08 -6.76
CA VAL A 50 3.55 -10.70 -5.82
C VAL A 50 3.57 -11.61 -4.58
N ALA A 51 3.61 -12.92 -4.80
CA ALA A 51 3.70 -13.90 -3.72
C ALA A 51 4.96 -13.70 -2.86
N SER A 52 6.09 -13.34 -3.48
CA SER A 52 7.33 -13.04 -2.74
C SER A 52 7.17 -11.80 -1.86
N LEU A 53 6.56 -10.72 -2.37
CA LEU A 53 6.28 -9.51 -1.60
C LEU A 53 5.31 -9.78 -0.43
N ILE A 54 4.26 -10.56 -0.68
CA ILE A 54 3.32 -11.02 0.37
C ILE A 54 4.08 -11.81 1.44
N GLY A 55 4.96 -12.71 1.04
CA GLY A 55 5.82 -13.47 1.95
C GLY A 55 6.68 -12.57 2.83
N LEU A 56 7.30 -11.52 2.27
CA LEU A 56 8.08 -10.55 3.05
C LEU A 56 7.23 -9.86 4.12
N VAL A 57 5.97 -9.57 3.83
CA VAL A 57 5.03 -9.01 4.81
C VAL A 57 4.69 -10.02 5.89
N LEU A 58 4.33 -11.25 5.52
CA LEU A 58 3.99 -12.31 6.47
C LEU A 58 5.18 -12.71 7.38
N MET A 59 6.41 -12.54 6.88
CA MET A 59 7.63 -12.76 7.65
C MET A 59 8.05 -11.55 8.50
N GLY A 60 7.31 -10.44 8.44
CA GLY A 60 7.60 -9.22 9.20
C GLY A 60 8.82 -8.44 8.71
N VAL A 61 9.35 -8.78 7.53
CA VAL A 61 10.45 -8.05 6.88
C VAL A 61 9.94 -6.74 6.29
N MET A 62 8.70 -6.75 5.80
CA MET A 62 8.01 -5.59 5.24
C MET A 62 6.74 -5.30 6.02
N LEU A 63 6.43 -4.02 6.26
CA LEU A 63 5.15 -3.63 6.85
C LEU A 63 4.04 -3.69 5.80
N PRO A 64 2.81 -4.13 6.17
CA PRO A 64 1.67 -4.14 5.25
C PRO A 64 1.40 -2.80 4.56
N ARG A 65 1.58 -1.66 5.27
CA ARG A 65 1.44 -0.31 4.66
C ARG A 65 2.43 -0.04 3.51
N ASN A 66 3.57 -0.70 3.49
CA ASN A 66 4.59 -0.52 2.47
C ASN A 66 4.34 -1.39 1.22
N PHE A 67 3.41 -2.35 1.30
CA PHE A 67 3.15 -3.32 0.24
C PHE A 67 2.65 -2.69 -1.06
N GLU A 68 1.74 -1.70 -0.96
CA GLU A 68 1.25 -0.94 -2.13
C GLU A 68 2.38 -0.22 -2.85
N GLY A 69 3.26 0.44 -2.09
CA GLY A 69 4.43 1.11 -2.65
C GLY A 69 5.42 0.13 -3.29
N ALA A 70 5.58 -1.07 -2.73
CA ALA A 70 6.40 -2.12 -3.31
C ALA A 70 5.82 -2.66 -4.63
N LEU A 71 4.50 -2.85 -4.71
CA LEU A 71 3.79 -3.19 -5.95
C LEU A 71 4.06 -2.17 -7.06
N ALA A 72 3.93 -0.88 -6.74
CA ALA A 72 4.17 0.19 -7.71
C ALA A 72 5.65 0.26 -8.14
N LYS A 73 6.58 0.24 -7.19
CA LYS A 73 8.02 0.44 -7.46
C LYS A 73 8.70 -0.79 -8.03
N GLU A 74 8.47 -1.97 -7.45
CA GLU A 74 9.20 -3.18 -7.82
C GLU A 74 8.57 -3.90 -9.01
N MET A 75 7.24 -3.80 -9.19
CA MET A 75 6.55 -4.42 -10.32
C MET A 75 6.14 -3.45 -11.42
N GLY A 76 6.32 -2.14 -11.21
CA GLY A 76 5.94 -1.13 -12.20
C GLY A 76 4.42 -1.05 -12.44
N LEU A 77 3.62 -1.46 -11.46
CA LEU A 77 2.16 -1.29 -11.53
C LEU A 77 1.81 0.20 -11.43
N ASP A 78 0.76 0.62 -12.14
CA ASP A 78 0.20 1.95 -11.91
C ASP A 78 -0.39 2.06 -10.50
N ASN A 79 -0.52 3.29 -10.00
CA ASN A 79 -0.94 3.53 -8.62
C ASN A 79 -2.34 2.96 -8.34
N ASP A 80 -3.26 3.04 -9.31
CA ASP A 80 -4.64 2.59 -9.17
C ASP A 80 -4.73 1.05 -9.06
N THR A 81 -3.98 0.33 -9.89
CA THR A 81 -3.88 -1.14 -9.83
C THR A 81 -3.14 -1.59 -8.59
N ALA A 82 -2.02 -0.94 -8.23
CA ALA A 82 -1.29 -1.23 -7.01
C ALA A 82 -2.18 -1.07 -5.76
N GLN A 83 -2.97 0.01 -5.71
CA GLN A 83 -3.92 0.25 -4.62
C GLN A 83 -4.99 -0.84 -4.54
N ARG A 84 -5.64 -1.19 -5.66
CA ARG A 84 -6.67 -2.23 -5.69
C ARG A 84 -6.14 -3.61 -5.28
N VAL A 85 -4.97 -3.98 -5.81
CA VAL A 85 -4.29 -5.24 -5.45
C VAL A 85 -3.95 -5.25 -3.96
N SER A 86 -3.39 -4.15 -3.44
CA SER A 86 -3.07 -3.99 -2.03
C SER A 86 -4.28 -4.15 -1.13
N GLN A 87 -5.44 -3.59 -1.51
CA GLN A 87 -6.68 -3.73 -0.74
C GLN A 87 -7.19 -5.17 -0.71
N GLU A 88 -7.15 -5.88 -1.84
CA GLU A 88 -7.56 -7.29 -1.89
C GLU A 88 -6.61 -8.19 -1.07
N VAL A 89 -5.31 -8.02 -1.24
CA VAL A 89 -4.30 -8.75 -0.44
C VAL A 89 -4.47 -8.45 1.05
N ASN A 90 -4.68 -7.18 1.42
CA ASN A 90 -4.97 -6.81 2.80
C ASN A 90 -6.19 -7.57 3.34
N ARG A 91 -7.28 -7.60 2.58
CA ARG A 91 -8.53 -8.23 3.00
C ARG A 91 -8.42 -9.75 3.11
N PHE A 92 -7.84 -10.42 2.13
CA PHE A 92 -7.86 -11.88 2.04
C PHE A 92 -6.68 -12.56 2.70
N ILE A 93 -5.53 -11.87 2.81
CA ILE A 93 -4.29 -12.49 3.26
C ILE A 93 -3.78 -11.86 4.56
N PHE A 94 -3.68 -10.54 4.65
CA PHE A 94 -3.12 -9.91 5.86
C PHE A 94 -4.11 -9.79 7.01
N TYR A 95 -5.39 -9.51 6.72
CA TYR A 95 -6.41 -9.32 7.75
C TYR A 95 -6.67 -10.58 8.62
N PRO A 96 -6.74 -11.81 8.05
CA PRO A 96 -6.89 -13.02 8.85
C PRO A 96 -5.79 -13.24 9.90
N VAL A 97 -4.56 -12.75 9.62
CA VAL A 97 -3.40 -12.86 10.52
C VAL A 97 -2.99 -11.53 11.14
N LYS A 98 -3.93 -10.57 11.18
CA LYS A 98 -3.68 -9.20 11.63
C LYS A 98 -3.07 -9.15 13.02
N GLN A 99 -3.61 -9.92 13.98
CA GLN A 99 -3.14 -9.86 15.35
C GLN A 99 -1.70 -10.31 15.49
N GLN A 100 -1.29 -11.31 14.70
CA GLN A 100 0.07 -11.83 14.72
C GLN A 100 1.03 -10.87 14.02
N LEU A 101 0.62 -10.22 12.93
CA LEU A 101 1.39 -9.16 12.30
C LEU A 101 1.58 -7.95 13.24
N GLU A 102 0.53 -7.55 13.96
CA GLU A 102 0.62 -6.47 14.96
C GLU A 102 1.58 -6.81 16.10
N GLN A 103 1.55 -8.05 16.58
CA GLN A 103 2.49 -8.54 17.59
C GLN A 103 3.93 -8.65 17.06
N LEU A 104 4.11 -9.01 15.79
CA LEU A 104 5.43 -9.13 15.18
C LEU A 104 6.11 -7.77 15.00
N HIS A 105 5.32 -6.72 14.78
CA HIS A 105 5.79 -5.34 14.62
C HIS A 105 5.71 -4.49 15.90
N ALA A 106 5.16 -5.05 16.98
CA ALA A 106 5.14 -4.43 18.30
C ALA A 106 6.56 -4.21 18.81
N LYS A 107 6.89 -2.98 19.23
CA LYS A 107 8.11 -2.73 19.99
C LYS A 107 7.98 -3.42 21.36
N PRO A 108 9.07 -3.91 21.98
CA PRO A 108 9.01 -4.50 23.31
C PRO A 108 8.37 -3.52 24.32
N GLY A 109 7.14 -3.82 24.77
CA GLY A 109 6.37 -2.98 25.69
C GLY A 109 5.21 -2.18 25.07
N GLU A 110 5.07 -2.16 23.74
CA GLU A 110 4.00 -1.44 23.02
C GLU A 110 3.30 -2.39 22.05
N VAL A 111 2.00 -2.65 22.26
CA VAL A 111 1.17 -3.36 21.26
C VAL A 111 1.04 -2.44 20.04
N GLY A 112 1.56 -2.87 18.88
CA GLY A 112 1.52 -2.08 17.65
C GLY A 112 0.09 -1.74 17.27
N THR A 113 -0.18 -0.47 16.95
CA THR A 113 -1.54 -0.04 16.60
C THR A 113 -1.87 -0.39 15.14
N PRO A 114 -3.14 -0.64 14.79
CA PRO A 114 -3.54 -0.92 13.41
C PRO A 114 -3.09 0.15 12.41
N GLN A 115 -3.08 1.43 12.83
CA GLN A 115 -2.64 2.54 11.97
C GLN A 115 -1.14 2.46 11.67
N GLU A 116 -0.33 2.01 12.62
CA GLU A 116 1.11 1.83 12.40
C GLU A 116 1.38 0.64 11.48
N VAL A 117 0.65 -0.46 11.61
CA VAL A 117 0.94 -1.66 10.80
C VAL A 117 0.33 -1.56 9.39
N GLY A 118 -0.72 -0.76 9.21
CA GLY A 118 -1.37 -0.50 7.93
C GLY A 118 -2.44 -1.51 7.52
N ILE A 119 -2.90 -2.35 8.45
CA ILE A 119 -3.93 -3.36 8.16
C ILE A 119 -5.31 -2.75 8.44
N ALA A 120 -5.93 -2.22 7.40
CA ALA A 120 -7.28 -1.68 7.47
C ALA A 120 -8.29 -2.81 7.76
N THR A 121 -9.20 -2.59 8.72
CA THR A 121 -10.37 -3.46 8.87
C THR A 121 -11.23 -3.35 7.62
N PRO A 122 -11.74 -4.45 7.04
CA PRO A 122 -12.73 -4.40 5.98
C PRO A 122 -13.99 -3.71 6.51
N ARG A 123 -14.08 -2.39 6.35
CA ARG A 123 -15.33 -1.67 6.55
C ARG A 123 -16.11 -1.79 5.24
N HIS A 124 -17.30 -2.36 5.33
CA HIS A 124 -18.29 -2.18 4.28
C HIS A 124 -18.55 -0.67 4.12
N SER A 125 -18.80 -0.28 2.86
CA SER A 125 -19.21 1.04 2.33
C SER A 125 -18.17 2.16 2.32
N ASP A 126 -17.84 2.56 1.08
CA ASP A 126 -17.66 3.92 0.59
C ASP A 126 -17.29 5.01 1.61
N GLU A 127 -16.00 5.30 1.75
CA GLU A 127 -15.53 6.69 1.89
C GLU A 127 -14.02 6.74 1.61
N ARG A 128 -13.69 7.40 0.50
CA ARG A 128 -12.30 7.66 0.10
C ARG A 128 -11.58 8.41 1.22
N ARG A 129 -10.39 7.95 1.61
CA ARG A 129 -9.35 8.82 2.17
C ARG A 129 -8.15 8.86 1.25
N ALA A 130 -8.28 9.70 0.24
CA ALA A 130 -7.18 10.21 -0.57
C ALA A 130 -6.47 11.36 0.19
N SER A 131 -5.95 11.13 1.40
CA SER A 131 -5.28 12.22 2.15
C SER A 131 -3.99 11.84 2.88
N ASP A 132 -3.50 10.60 2.78
CA ASP A 132 -2.23 10.24 3.45
C ASP A 132 -1.04 10.14 2.49
N TYR A 133 -1.20 10.53 1.23
CA TYR A 133 -0.08 10.71 0.30
C TYR A 133 0.53 12.10 0.46
N ILE A 134 1.24 12.33 1.57
CA ILE A 134 2.28 13.36 1.59
C ILE A 134 3.56 12.68 1.11
N VAL A 135 3.80 12.76 -0.20
CA VAL A 135 5.17 12.67 -0.72
C VAL A 135 5.69 14.09 -0.69
N GLU A 136 6.44 14.46 0.34
CA GLU A 136 7.33 15.62 0.30
C GLU A 136 8.43 15.33 -0.73
N THR A 137 8.18 15.72 -1.98
CA THR A 137 9.26 16.00 -2.93
C THR A 137 9.45 17.52 -2.95
N GLU A 138 10.42 17.98 -2.17
CA GLU A 138 11.02 19.31 -2.36
C GLU A 138 11.70 19.35 -3.73
N GLU A 139 11.09 20.01 -4.71
CA GLU A 139 11.85 20.77 -5.70
C GLU A 139 10.98 21.92 -6.22
N LYS A 140 11.30 23.13 -5.76
CA LYS A 140 10.65 24.38 -6.17
C LYS A 140 11.47 25.03 -7.28
N PRO A 141 10.97 25.17 -8.52
CA PRO A 141 11.45 26.22 -9.41
C PRO A 141 10.58 27.48 -9.24
N GLU A 142 11.24 28.60 -9.02
CA GLU A 142 10.64 29.94 -8.93
C GLU A 142 9.95 30.36 -10.24
N PRO A 143 8.77 31.03 -10.18
CA PRO A 143 8.24 31.75 -11.33
C PRO A 143 8.82 33.18 -11.37
N GLN A 144 9.45 33.50 -12.49
CA GLN A 144 9.97 34.82 -12.85
C GLN A 144 8.83 35.84 -13.06
N GLU A 145 9.05 37.07 -12.58
CA GLU A 145 8.21 38.25 -12.81
C GLU A 145 8.22 38.70 -14.28
N ALA A 146 7.05 39.11 -14.79
CA ALA A 146 6.81 40.13 -15.86
C ALA A 146 5.40 39.88 -16.44
N PHE A 147 4.49 40.83 -16.69
CA PHE A 147 4.47 42.28 -16.63
C PHE A 147 3.03 42.70 -17.03
N ARG A 148 2.45 43.72 -16.35
CA ARG A 148 1.43 44.70 -16.86
C ARG A 148 0.07 44.19 -17.40
N GLU A 149 -1.05 44.92 -17.30
CA GLU A 149 -1.38 46.28 -16.87
C GLU A 149 -2.90 46.34 -16.61
N GLU A 150 -3.33 47.22 -15.71
CA GLU A 150 -4.72 47.62 -15.49
C GLU A 150 -5.42 48.10 -16.78
N LYS A 151 -6.74 47.84 -16.92
CA LYS A 151 -7.71 48.92 -17.24
C LYS A 151 -9.11 48.64 -16.69
N LYS A 152 -9.53 49.64 -15.91
CA LYS A 152 -10.86 50.04 -15.45
C LYS A 152 -11.84 50.21 -16.62
N GLY A 153 -13.07 49.73 -16.46
CA GLY A 153 -14.19 50.02 -17.35
C GLY A 153 -15.53 49.68 -16.69
N SER A 154 -16.26 50.71 -16.25
CA SER A 154 -17.67 50.63 -15.88
C SER A 154 -18.50 50.28 -17.10
N ASP A 155 -19.33 49.24 -17.03
CA ASP A 155 -20.40 49.05 -17.99
C ASP A 155 -21.76 49.23 -17.31
N THR A 156 -22.55 50.08 -17.94
CA THR A 156 -23.82 50.66 -17.49
C THR A 156 -24.89 50.11 -18.43
N TYR A 157 -26.08 49.77 -17.90
CA TYR A 157 -27.30 49.26 -18.58
C TYR A 157 -27.29 47.74 -18.89
N ARG A 158 -28.36 46.96 -18.69
CA ARG A 158 -29.81 47.17 -18.84
C ARG A 158 -30.54 45.91 -18.33
N GLU A 159 -31.67 46.02 -17.62
CA GLU A 159 -32.90 45.23 -17.86
C GLU A 159 -34.10 45.99 -17.24
N PRO A 160 -35.19 46.24 -17.99
CA PRO A 160 -36.45 46.65 -17.40
C PRO A 160 -37.27 45.41 -17.03
N THR A 161 -37.56 45.23 -15.74
CA THR A 161 -38.57 44.27 -15.28
C THR A 161 -39.91 45.00 -15.08
N GLU A 162 -40.96 44.32 -15.53
CA GLU A 162 -42.36 44.74 -15.78
C GLU A 162 -43.08 45.51 -14.68
#